data_AF-A0A6A0A349-F1
#
_entry.id   AF-A0A6A0A349-F1
#
_cell.length_a   1.000
_cell.length_b   1.000
_cell.length_c   1.000
_cell.angle_alpha   90.00
_cell.angle_beta   90.00
_cell.angle_gamma   90.00
#
_symmetry.space_group_name_H-M   'P 1'
#
loop_
_entity.id
_entity.type
_entity.pdbx_description
1 polymer ?
#
loop_
_entity_poly.entity_id
_entity_poly.type
_entity_poly.pdbx_seq_one_letter_code
_entity_poly.pdbx_strand_id
1 'polypeptide(L)'
;NSITRVAGRGGAAKAQPRKVVVDMREFMSSLPAVLHQQGFELVPLTIEVGDYVLSPTMCVERKALPDLVSSLASGRLYSQAEAMCKHYKTPVLLIEFEGDRPFLLQ
;
A
#
# COMPACT_ATOMS: atom_id res chain seq x y z
N ASN A 1 10.21 54.08 -13.54
CA ASN A 1 9.22 53.75 -12.49
C ASN A 1 7.95 53.28 -13.20
N SER A 2 7.83 51.97 -13.43
CA SER A 2 6.67 51.37 -14.11
C SER A 2 6.52 49.94 -13.60
N ILE A 3 5.81 49.86 -12.47
CA ILE A 3 5.34 48.61 -11.86
C ILE A 3 4.04 48.24 -12.58
N THR A 4 4.08 47.20 -13.39
CA THR A 4 2.87 46.46 -13.80
C THR A 4 3.02 45.05 -13.25
N ARG A 5 2.47 44.85 -12.04
CA ARG A 5 2.32 43.52 -11.43
C ARG A 5 1.28 42.75 -12.23
N VAL A 6 1.72 41.81 -13.06
CA VAL A 6 0.86 40.78 -13.63
C VAL A 6 0.52 39.81 -12.50
N ALA A 7 -0.74 39.81 -12.07
CA ALA A 7 -1.28 38.82 -11.15
C ALA A 7 -1.27 37.45 -11.83
N GLY A 8 -0.24 36.66 -11.53
CA GLY A 8 -0.14 35.25 -11.91
C GLY A 8 -1.23 34.47 -11.20
N ARG A 9 -2.28 34.16 -11.97
CA ARG A 9 -3.33 33.19 -11.65
C ARG A 9 -2.67 31.88 -11.24
N GLY A 10 -2.65 31.58 -9.94
CA GLY A 10 -2.15 30.32 -9.41
C GLY A 10 -2.96 29.18 -10.01
N GLY A 11 -2.38 28.51 -11.00
CA GLY A 11 -2.89 27.24 -11.47
C GLY A 11 -2.82 26.28 -10.29
N ALA A 12 -3.97 25.82 -9.80
CA ALA A 12 -4.02 24.67 -8.93
C ALA A 12 -3.30 23.53 -9.67
N ALA A 13 -2.11 23.16 -9.22
CA ALA A 13 -1.43 21.99 -9.74
C ALA A 13 -2.42 20.83 -9.59
N LYS A 14 -2.88 20.27 -10.71
CA LYS A 14 -3.67 19.04 -10.68
C LYS A 14 -2.86 18.04 -9.87
N ALA A 15 -3.38 17.64 -8.71
CA ALA A 15 -2.77 16.57 -7.94
C ALA A 15 -2.69 15.35 -8.87
N GLN A 16 -1.46 14.90 -9.14
CA GLN A 16 -1.25 13.68 -9.91
C GLN A 16 -2.02 12.54 -9.22
N PRO A 17 -2.73 11.68 -9.95
CA PRO A 17 -3.41 10.54 -9.35
C PRO A 17 -2.38 9.69 -8.59
N ARG A 18 -2.71 9.31 -7.36
CA ARG A 18 -1.84 8.49 -6.51
C ARG A 18 -1.85 7.07 -7.07
N LYS A 19 -0.76 6.69 -7.73
CA LYS A 19 -0.59 5.35 -8.31
C LYS A 19 -0.18 4.34 -7.24
N VAL A 20 -0.80 3.17 -7.27
CA VAL A 20 -0.43 2.03 -6.42
C VAL A 20 -0.36 0.80 -7.31
N VAL A 21 0.77 0.10 -7.29
CA VAL A 21 0.83 -1.23 -7.91
C VAL A 21 0.21 -2.22 -6.95
N VAL A 22 -0.66 -3.08 -7.46
CA VAL A 22 -1.38 -4.08 -6.68
C VAL A 22 -1.10 -5.45 -7.29
N ASP A 23 -0.71 -6.41 -6.46
CA ASP A 23 -0.56 -7.79 -6.91
C ASP A 23 -1.89 -8.32 -7.46
N MET A 24 -1.87 -9.01 -8.61
CA MET A 24 -3.09 -9.52 -9.23
C MET A 24 -3.91 -10.45 -8.32
N ARG A 25 -3.27 -11.19 -7.39
CA ARG A 25 -3.97 -12.08 -6.44
C ARG A 25 -4.77 -11.29 -5.41
N GLU A 26 -4.34 -10.07 -5.10
CA GLU A 26 -4.95 -9.21 -4.09
C GLU A 26 -6.26 -8.57 -4.58
N PHE A 27 -6.55 -8.59 -5.89
CA PHE A 27 -7.84 -8.18 -6.44
C PHE A 27 -9.01 -9.08 -6.02
N MET A 28 -8.74 -10.23 -5.39
CA MET A 28 -9.78 -11.06 -4.76
C MET A 28 -10.22 -10.52 -3.40
N SER A 29 -9.52 -9.52 -2.84
CA SER A 29 -9.86 -8.87 -1.57
C SER A 29 -10.68 -7.58 -1.77
N SER A 30 -11.18 -7.02 -0.66
CA SER A 30 -11.99 -5.80 -0.67
C SER A 30 -11.17 -4.50 -0.79
N LEU A 31 -9.90 -4.51 -0.37
CA LEU A 31 -9.09 -3.30 -0.26
C LEU A 31 -8.82 -2.60 -1.60
N PRO A 32 -8.53 -3.30 -2.72
CA PRO A 32 -8.39 -2.65 -4.02
C PRO A 32 -9.65 -1.88 -4.44
N ALA A 33 -10.84 -2.41 -4.19
CA ALA A 33 -12.08 -1.71 -4.50
C ALA A 33 -12.21 -0.39 -3.72
N VAL A 34 -11.87 -0.40 -2.42
CA VAL A 34 -11.88 0.80 -1.57
C VAL A 34 -10.86 1.82 -2.05
N LEU A 35 -9.62 1.41 -2.34
CA LEU A 35 -8.59 2.32 -2.84
C LEU A 35 -9.02 2.99 -4.16
N HIS A 36 -9.63 2.23 -5.08
CA HIS A 36 -10.13 2.79 -6.32
C HIS A 36 -11.23 3.84 -6.08
N GLN A 37 -12.18 3.56 -5.18
CA GLN A 37 -13.22 4.52 -4.79
C GLN A 37 -12.65 5.80 -4.15
N GLN A 38 -11.50 5.71 -3.49
CA GLN A 38 -10.79 6.87 -2.92
C GLN A 38 -9.94 7.63 -3.96
N GLY A 39 -10.03 7.28 -5.25
CA GLY A 39 -9.37 7.99 -6.35
C GLY A 39 -7.91 7.58 -6.59
N PHE A 40 -7.48 6.43 -6.07
CA PHE A 40 -6.17 5.86 -6.43
C PHE A 40 -6.23 5.22 -7.83
N GLU A 41 -5.14 5.41 -8.58
CA GLU A 41 -4.92 4.68 -9.83
C GLU A 41 -4.24 3.35 -9.50
N LEU A 42 -4.98 2.26 -9.64
CA LEU A 42 -4.46 0.93 -9.37
C LEU A 42 -3.83 0.33 -10.63
N VAL A 43 -2.59 -0.12 -10.50
CA VAL A 43 -1.84 -0.76 -11.58
C VAL A 43 -1.74 -2.26 -11.24
N PRO A 44 -2.56 -3.13 -11.85
CA PRO A 44 -2.50 -4.57 -11.59
C PRO A 44 -1.25 -5.16 -12.23
N LEU A 45 -0.40 -5.80 -11.43
CA LEU A 45 0.78 -6.53 -11.91
C LEU A 45 0.97 -7.79 -11.08
N THR A 46 1.53 -8.85 -11.67
CA THR A 46 2.03 -9.97 -10.86
C THR A 46 3.39 -9.59 -10.30
N ILE A 47 3.52 -9.54 -8.98
CA ILE A 47 4.77 -9.16 -8.31
C ILE A 47 5.27 -10.30 -7.43
N GLU A 48 6.60 -10.39 -7.31
CA GLU A 48 7.24 -11.44 -6.52
C GLU A 48 7.27 -11.12 -5.02
N VAL A 49 7.23 -9.84 -4.65
CA VAL A 49 7.44 -9.36 -3.26
C VAL A 49 6.40 -8.29 -2.88
N GLY A 50 5.64 -8.58 -1.83
CA GLY A 50 4.56 -7.73 -1.31
C GLY A 50 3.25 -7.87 -2.10
N ASP A 51 2.18 -7.29 -1.56
CA ASP A 51 0.85 -7.25 -2.19
C ASP A 51 0.56 -5.87 -2.80
N TYR A 52 1.15 -4.82 -2.23
CA TYR A 52 1.04 -3.45 -2.73
C TYR A 52 2.40 -2.78 -2.79
N VAL A 53 2.66 -2.01 -3.84
CA VAL A 53 3.83 -1.13 -3.94
C VAL A 53 3.33 0.32 -4.01
N LEU A 54 3.58 1.05 -2.93
CA LEU A 54 3.13 2.44 -2.77
C LEU A 54 4.12 3.43 -3.38
N SER A 55 5.38 3.04 -3.48
CA SER A 55 6.46 3.79 -4.13
C SER A 55 7.60 2.83 -4.51
N PRO A 56 8.59 3.26 -5.33
CA PRO A 56 9.75 2.43 -5.67
C PRO A 56 10.56 1.92 -4.47
N THR A 57 10.32 2.45 -3.26
CA THR A 57 11.08 2.10 -2.05
C THR A 57 10.22 1.54 -0.92
N MET A 58 8.91 1.40 -1.13
CA MET A 58 7.96 0.99 -0.10
C MET A 58 6.98 -0.05 -0.64
N CYS A 59 6.94 -1.20 0.01
CA CYS A 59 5.96 -2.25 -0.22
C CYS A 59 5.13 -2.52 1.03
N VAL A 60 3.95 -3.07 0.82
CA VAL A 60 3.03 -3.53 1.86
C VAL A 60 2.70 -4.99 1.61
N GLU A 61 2.80 -5.81 2.64
CA GLU A 61 2.22 -7.16 2.72
C GLU A 61 0.97 -7.06 3.59
N ARG A 62 -0.18 -7.47 3.08
CA ARG A 62 -1.45 -7.49 3.82
C ARG A 62 -1.67 -8.88 4.40
N LYS A 63 -2.01 -8.94 5.68
CA LYS A 63 -2.26 -10.20 6.40
C LYS A 63 -3.54 -10.11 7.20
N ALA A 64 -4.48 -11.01 6.96
CA ALA A 64 -5.58 -11.26 7.89
C ALA A 64 -5.05 -12.01 9.12
N LEU A 65 -5.72 -11.86 10.27
CA LEU A 65 -5.28 -12.48 11.53
C LEU A 65 -5.08 -14.01 11.46
N PRO A 66 -5.98 -14.82 10.85
CA PRO A 66 -5.75 -16.27 10.72
C PRO A 66 -4.51 -16.60 9.87
N ASP A 67 -4.27 -15.84 8.81
CA ASP A 67 -3.10 -16.00 7.94
C ASP A 67 -1.82 -15.56 8.64
N LEU A 68 -1.88 -14.56 9.51
CA LEU A 68 -0.76 -14.14 10.35
C LEU A 68 -0.33 -15.29 11.26
N VAL A 69 -1.25 -15.89 12.02
CA VAL A 69 -0.94 -17.00 12.94
C VAL A 69 -0.36 -18.19 12.18
N SER A 70 -1.00 -18.62 11.09
CA SER A 70 -0.53 -19.78 10.31
C SER A 70 0.82 -19.54 9.62
N SER A 71 1.07 -18.33 9.15
CA SER A 71 2.34 -17.97 8.51
C SER A 71 3.49 -17.79 9.48
N LEU A 72 3.22 -17.35 10.72
CA LEU A 72 4.22 -17.34 11.79
C LEU A 72 4.58 -18.78 12.19
N ALA A 73 3.57 -19.63 12.40
CA ALA A 73 3.79 -21.03 12.77
C ALA A 73 4.57 -21.83 11.71
N SER A 74 4.36 -21.54 10.42
CA SER A 74 5.08 -22.20 9.33
C SER A 74 6.42 -21.55 8.96
N GLY A 75 6.77 -20.39 9.55
CA GLY A 75 7.92 -19.59 9.15
C GLY A 75 7.74 -18.84 7.83
N ARG A 76 6.61 -19.00 7.13
CA ARG A 76 6.33 -18.33 5.85
C ARG A 76 6.45 -16.81 5.95
N LEU A 77 5.95 -16.20 7.03
CA LEU A 77 6.04 -14.75 7.20
C LEU A 77 7.48 -14.26 7.32
N TYR A 78 8.37 -15.04 7.92
CA TYR A 78 9.77 -14.67 8.06
C TYR A 78 10.43 -14.55 6.68
N SER A 79 10.24 -15.53 5.80
CA SER A 79 10.76 -15.48 4.43
C SER A 79 10.17 -14.31 3.62
N GLN A 80 8.88 -14.02 3.79
CA GLN A 80 8.23 -12.86 3.17
C GLN A 80 8.88 -11.55 3.66
N ALA A 81 9.05 -11.40 4.97
CA ALA A 81 9.67 -10.22 5.57
C ALA A 81 11.14 -10.03 5.12
N GLU A 82 11.94 -11.11 5.07
CA GLU A 82 13.30 -11.05 4.53
C GLU A 82 13.33 -10.55 3.08
N ALA A 83 12.46 -11.08 2.23
CA ALA A 83 12.36 -10.64 0.83
C ALA A 83 11.98 -9.15 0.76
N MET A 84 10.98 -8.72 1.53
CA MET A 84 10.59 -7.30 1.57
C MET A 84 11.74 -6.39 2.03
N CYS A 85 12.41 -6.73 3.13
CA CYS A 85 13.55 -5.97 3.66
C CYS A 85 14.75 -5.93 2.70
N LYS A 86 14.94 -6.96 1.87
CA LYS A 86 16.00 -7.02 0.86
C LYS A 86 15.73 -6.09 -0.32
N HIS A 87 14.47 -5.98 -0.75
CA HIS A 87 14.09 -5.28 -1.97
C HIS A 87 13.58 -3.86 -1.75
N TYR A 88 13.07 -3.54 -0.56
CA TYR A 88 12.46 -2.26 -0.25
C TYR A 88 13.08 -1.63 1.00
N LYS A 89 13.28 -0.30 0.94
CA LYS A 89 13.78 0.48 2.08
C LYS A 89 12.76 0.53 3.22
N THR A 90 11.47 0.56 2.87
CA THR A 90 10.38 0.66 3.85
C THR A 90 9.38 -0.48 3.64
N PRO A 91 9.68 -1.67 4.15
CA PRO A 91 8.73 -2.78 4.16
C PRO A 91 7.67 -2.56 5.25
N VAL A 92 6.40 -2.77 4.92
CA VAL A 92 5.28 -2.59 5.86
C VAL A 92 4.43 -3.85 5.92
N LEU A 93 4.19 -4.39 7.12
CA LEU A 93 3.21 -5.44 7.34
C LEU A 93 1.89 -4.79 7.80
N LEU A 94 0.85 -4.88 6.98
CA LEU A 94 -0.49 -4.43 7.30
C LEU A 94 -1.30 -5.61 7.86
N ILE A 95 -1.59 -5.58 9.16
CA ILE A 95 -2.41 -6.58 9.83
C ILE A 95 -3.85 -6.09 9.87
N GLU A 96 -4.75 -6.86 9.26
CA GLU A 96 -6.18 -6.57 9.26
C GLU A 96 -6.93 -7.43 10.27
N PHE A 97 -7.85 -6.79 10.99
CA PHE A 97 -8.69 -7.41 11.99
C PHE A 97 -10.14 -7.47 11.48
N GLU A 98 -10.79 -8.61 11.70
CA GLU A 98 -12.22 -8.75 11.43
C GLU A 98 -13.04 -8.30 12.64
N GLY A 99 -13.94 -7.34 12.41
CA GLY A 99 -14.92 -6.84 13.39
C GLY A 99 -14.43 -5.75 14.34
N ASP A 100 -15.33 -5.30 15.22
CA ASP A 100 -15.13 -4.24 16.23
C ASP A 100 -14.20 -4.63 17.40
N ARG A 101 -13.32 -5.63 17.22
CA ARG A 101 -12.44 -6.08 18.30
C ARG A 101 -11.19 -5.19 18.35
N PRO A 102 -11.03 -4.34 19.38
CA PRO A 102 -9.80 -3.57 19.55
C PRO A 102 -8.62 -4.52 19.80
N PHE A 103 -7.47 -4.14 19.26
CA PHE A 103 -6.21 -4.81 19.50
C PHE A 103 -5.89 -4.83 21.01
N LEU A 104 -5.67 -6.03 21.57
CA LEU A 104 -5.11 -6.22 22.90
C LEU A 104 -3.81 -7.00 22.74
N LEU A 105 -2.68 -6.35 23.00
CA LEU A 105 -1.41 -7.02 23.21
C LEU A 105 -1.45 -7.59 24.64
N GLN A 106 -1.53 -8.92 24.78
CA GLN A 106 -1.38 -9.60 26.07
C GLN A 106 0.01 -10.20 26.19
#